data_AF-A0A068YHA9-F1
#
_entry.id   AF-A0A068YHA9-F1
#
_cell.length_a   1.000
_cell.length_b   1.000
_cell.length_c   1.000
_cell.angle_alpha   90.00
_cell.angle_beta   90.00
_cell.angle_gamma   90.00
#
_symmetry.space_group_name_H-M   'P 1'
#
loop_
_entity.id
_entity.type
_entity.pdbx_description
1 polymer ?
#
loop_
_entity_poly.entity_id
_entity_poly.type
_entity_poly.pdbx_seq_one_letter_code
_entity_poly.pdbx_strand_id
1 'polypeptide(L)'
;MIQNLSDDVSAPAMPGFLVNGGEMGALISAQDWNASPLGAPEGWPPLLKGTLASILACPQPMFLAWGPALLSFFNDAYRPTLGERLGGAVGRPFAELWSDAWPELQPIVRRALGGEGSLHENMPLTLTRNGYDEATWWSFSYMPLRDASGAVAGMYCITTEKTEHMLLARQVAVEQKRQALRIELGDALRDASTPEALMMIAAEKLGRHLHVGGVGYAEVDALGESVKIHQDWIAEGSPSRVGTLWLDDFGPAMIKELREGRTVVVNDTATDLLTAGAACGAACESTHVKAFIDFPLIRNG
;
A
#
# COMPACT_ATOMS: atom_id res chain seq x y z
N MET A 1 -51.23 14.75 -51.11
CA MET A 1 -50.49 13.47 -51.08
C MET A 1 -49.01 13.80 -51.23
N ILE A 2 -48.31 14.03 -50.12
CA ILE A 2 -46.85 14.20 -50.09
C ILE A 2 -46.38 13.31 -48.94
N GLN A 3 -45.62 12.28 -49.29
CA GLN A 3 -45.17 11.21 -48.42
C GLN A 3 -44.10 11.69 -47.44
N ASN A 4 -44.23 11.26 -46.19
CA ASN A 4 -43.15 11.22 -45.21
C ASN A 4 -42.03 10.32 -45.72
N LEU A 5 -40.83 10.87 -45.85
CA LEU A 5 -39.57 10.12 -45.85
C LEU A 5 -38.80 10.53 -44.60
N SER A 6 -39.21 9.97 -43.47
CA SER A 6 -38.33 9.80 -42.32
C SER A 6 -37.82 8.37 -42.39
N ASP A 7 -36.70 8.17 -43.08
CA ASP A 7 -35.90 6.97 -42.92
C ASP A 7 -35.36 7.01 -41.48
N ASP A 8 -36.11 6.37 -40.59
CA ASP A 8 -35.68 6.06 -39.24
C ASP A 8 -34.60 4.97 -39.38
N VAL A 9 -33.34 5.41 -39.50
CA VAL A 9 -32.19 4.51 -39.42
C VAL A 9 -32.12 4.03 -37.98
N SER A 10 -32.91 3.00 -37.67
CA SER A 10 -32.88 2.32 -36.38
C SER A 10 -31.45 1.87 -36.12
N ALA A 11 -30.86 2.34 -35.02
CA ALA A 11 -29.59 1.80 -34.54
C ALA A 11 -29.67 0.26 -34.54
N PRO A 12 -28.59 -0.43 -34.95
CA PRO A 12 -28.60 -1.89 -35.00
C PRO A 12 -29.02 -2.47 -33.64
N ALA A 13 -29.91 -3.45 -33.66
CA ALA A 13 -30.42 -4.08 -32.45
C ALA A 13 -29.26 -4.73 -31.68
N MET A 14 -29.19 -4.48 -30.37
CA MET A 14 -28.13 -5.00 -29.51
C MET A 14 -28.07 -6.54 -29.59
N PRO A 15 -26.88 -7.14 -29.79
CA PRO A 15 -26.72 -8.59 -29.79
C PRO A 15 -27.24 -9.24 -28.52
N GLY A 16 -27.96 -10.38 -28.65
CA GLY A 16 -28.66 -11.01 -27.53
C GLY A 16 -27.79 -11.37 -26.31
N PHE A 17 -26.50 -11.66 -26.52
CA PHE A 17 -25.56 -11.97 -25.43
C PHE A 17 -25.07 -10.75 -24.64
N LEU A 18 -25.40 -9.53 -25.10
CA LEU A 18 -25.13 -8.27 -24.42
C LEU A 18 -26.38 -7.70 -23.73
N VAL A 19 -27.57 -8.27 -24.00
CA VAL A 19 -28.82 -7.86 -23.37
C VAL A 19 -28.73 -8.08 -21.85
N ASN A 20 -29.21 -7.10 -21.07
CA ASN A 20 -29.05 -7.03 -19.62
C ASN A 20 -27.59 -6.97 -19.13
N GLY A 21 -26.63 -6.71 -20.02
CA GLY A 21 -25.21 -6.56 -19.69
C GLY A 21 -24.84 -5.19 -19.12
N GLY A 22 -25.82 -4.38 -18.75
CA GLY A 22 -25.60 -3.06 -18.13
C GLY A 22 -24.89 -2.05 -19.03
N GLU A 23 -24.17 -1.12 -18.42
CA GLU A 23 -23.45 -0.06 -19.13
C GLU A 23 -22.30 -0.62 -19.98
N MET A 24 -21.58 -1.63 -19.48
CA MET A 24 -20.50 -2.26 -20.23
C MET A 24 -21.04 -3.05 -21.43
N GLY A 25 -22.20 -3.70 -21.31
CA GLY A 25 -22.87 -4.33 -22.46
C GLY A 25 -23.23 -3.32 -23.54
N ALA A 26 -23.75 -2.15 -23.15
CA ALA A 26 -24.02 -1.04 -24.07
C ALA A 26 -22.74 -0.49 -24.72
N LEU A 27 -21.65 -0.32 -23.95
CA LEU A 27 -20.36 0.14 -24.48
C LEU A 27 -19.77 -0.86 -25.49
N ILE A 28 -19.82 -2.17 -25.19
CA ILE A 28 -19.37 -3.22 -26.12
C ILE A 28 -20.21 -3.18 -27.40
N SER A 29 -21.53 -3.00 -27.29
CA SER A 29 -22.42 -2.94 -28.45
C SER A 29 -22.23 -1.68 -29.30
N ALA A 30 -21.82 -0.56 -28.70
CA ALA A 30 -21.67 0.73 -29.38
C ALA A 30 -20.30 0.90 -30.05
N GLN A 31 -19.30 0.09 -29.67
CA GLN A 31 -17.96 0.15 -30.23
C GLN A 31 -17.92 -0.36 -31.68
N ASP A 32 -17.17 0.33 -32.54
CA ASP A 32 -16.89 -0.17 -33.89
C ASP A 32 -15.81 -1.26 -33.84
N TRP A 33 -16.24 -2.49 -34.06
CA TRP A 33 -15.36 -3.66 -34.08
C TRP A 33 -14.81 -4.01 -35.46
N ASN A 34 -15.17 -3.28 -36.52
CA ASN A 34 -14.69 -3.61 -37.88
C ASN A 34 -13.19 -3.36 -38.04
N ALA A 35 -12.62 -2.42 -37.28
CA ALA A 35 -11.19 -2.18 -37.21
C ALA A 35 -10.45 -3.12 -36.23
N SER A 36 -11.20 -3.93 -35.47
CA SER A 36 -10.64 -4.87 -34.48
C SER A 36 -10.38 -6.24 -35.10
N PRO A 37 -9.36 -7.00 -34.61
CA PRO A 37 -9.14 -8.39 -35.02
C PRO A 37 -10.35 -9.33 -34.82
N LEU A 38 -11.34 -8.94 -34.01
CA LEU A 38 -12.56 -9.73 -33.79
C LEU A 38 -13.64 -9.53 -34.85
N GLY A 39 -13.62 -8.44 -35.60
CA GLY A 39 -14.71 -8.07 -36.50
C GLY A 39 -16.05 -7.89 -35.79
N ALA A 40 -17.13 -7.89 -36.56
CA ALA A 40 -18.48 -7.62 -36.07
C ALA A 40 -18.98 -8.65 -35.02
N PRO A 41 -19.66 -8.22 -33.94
CA PRO A 41 -20.14 -9.09 -32.84
C PRO A 41 -20.98 -10.31 -33.26
N GLU A 42 -21.68 -10.22 -34.39
CA GLU A 42 -22.49 -11.31 -34.94
C GLU A 42 -21.63 -12.52 -35.31
N GLY A 43 -20.40 -12.28 -35.77
CA GLY A 43 -19.44 -13.31 -36.16
C GLY A 43 -18.60 -13.88 -35.01
N TRP A 44 -18.72 -13.33 -33.80
CA TRP A 44 -17.86 -13.76 -32.69
C TRP A 44 -18.07 -15.22 -32.29
N PRO A 45 -17.01 -15.92 -31.84
CA PRO A 45 -17.09 -17.31 -31.41
C PRO A 45 -18.13 -17.53 -30.29
N PRO A 46 -18.86 -18.66 -30.30
CA PRO A 46 -19.85 -18.95 -29.25
C PRO A 46 -19.27 -18.94 -27.83
N LEU A 47 -18.03 -19.40 -27.64
CA LEU A 47 -17.32 -19.35 -26.36
C LEU A 47 -17.20 -17.92 -25.83
N LEU A 48 -16.76 -16.98 -26.69
CA LEU A 48 -16.64 -15.57 -26.32
C LEU A 48 -18.00 -14.99 -25.91
N LYS A 49 -19.03 -15.21 -26.72
CA LYS A 49 -20.39 -14.71 -26.45
C LYS A 49 -20.94 -15.23 -25.11
N GLY A 50 -20.82 -16.53 -24.86
CA GLY A 50 -21.30 -17.15 -23.62
C GLY A 50 -20.53 -16.71 -22.37
N THR A 51 -19.20 -16.59 -22.48
CA THR A 51 -18.37 -16.09 -21.37
C THR A 51 -18.64 -14.61 -21.09
N LEU A 52 -18.78 -13.77 -22.12
CA LEU A 52 -19.14 -12.37 -21.94
C LEU A 52 -20.51 -12.21 -21.29
N ALA A 53 -21.52 -12.95 -21.74
CA ALA A 53 -22.85 -12.92 -21.10
C ALA A 53 -22.77 -13.27 -19.61
N SER A 54 -21.95 -14.26 -19.25
CA SER A 54 -21.75 -14.68 -17.85
C SER A 54 -21.02 -13.63 -17.02
N ILE A 55 -19.99 -13.00 -17.58
CA ILE A 55 -19.21 -11.93 -16.93
C ILE A 55 -20.08 -10.70 -16.70
N LEU A 56 -20.81 -10.27 -17.73
CA LEU A 56 -21.70 -9.10 -17.67
C LEU A 56 -22.82 -9.28 -16.65
N ALA A 57 -23.33 -10.51 -16.48
CA ALA A 57 -24.35 -10.83 -15.48
C ALA A 57 -23.82 -10.98 -14.04
N CYS A 58 -22.50 -11.09 -13.84
CA CYS A 58 -21.91 -11.29 -12.53
C CYS A 58 -21.91 -9.98 -11.72
N PRO A 59 -22.38 -9.96 -10.46
CA PRO A 59 -22.35 -8.77 -9.62
C PRO A 59 -20.96 -8.49 -9.00
N GLN A 60 -20.00 -9.41 -9.16
CA GLN A 60 -18.63 -9.22 -8.67
C GLN A 60 -17.73 -8.65 -9.77
N PRO A 61 -16.72 -7.82 -9.44
CA PRO A 61 -15.82 -7.25 -10.44
C PRO A 61 -15.11 -8.34 -11.25
N MET A 62 -15.35 -8.36 -12.56
CA MET A 62 -14.76 -9.35 -13.47
C MET A 62 -14.27 -8.72 -14.77
N PHE A 63 -13.24 -9.34 -15.34
CA PHE A 63 -12.78 -9.03 -16.69
C PHE A 63 -12.48 -10.30 -17.50
N LEU A 64 -12.49 -10.17 -18.81
CA LEU A 64 -12.03 -11.15 -19.80
C LEU A 64 -10.92 -10.52 -20.63
N ALA A 65 -9.82 -11.24 -20.79
CA ALA A 65 -8.77 -10.95 -21.77
C ALA A 65 -8.80 -12.04 -22.84
N TRP A 66 -9.24 -11.67 -24.05
CA TRP A 66 -9.59 -12.62 -25.10
C TRP A 66 -8.59 -12.65 -26.25
N GLY A 67 -8.28 -13.86 -26.73
CA GLY A 67 -7.49 -14.10 -27.94
C GLY A 67 -6.00 -13.79 -27.78
N PRO A 68 -5.23 -13.91 -28.88
CA PRO A 68 -3.78 -13.71 -28.86
C PRO A 68 -3.35 -12.30 -28.44
N ALA A 69 -4.18 -11.29 -28.73
CA ALA A 69 -3.93 -9.89 -28.37
C ALA A 69 -4.44 -9.53 -26.95
N LEU A 70 -5.07 -10.47 -26.23
CA LEU A 70 -5.65 -10.26 -24.89
C LEU A 70 -6.56 -9.02 -24.85
N LEU A 71 -7.51 -8.95 -25.76
CA LEU A 71 -8.46 -7.84 -25.83
C LEU A 71 -9.34 -7.83 -24.58
N SER A 72 -9.45 -6.68 -23.94
CA SER A 72 -10.03 -6.56 -22.60
C SER A 72 -11.53 -6.27 -22.65
N PHE A 73 -12.28 -6.98 -21.82
CA PHE A 73 -13.72 -6.78 -21.61
C PHE A 73 -14.01 -6.80 -20.11
N PHE A 74 -14.97 -6.00 -19.66
CA PHE A 74 -15.25 -5.78 -18.24
C PHE A 74 -16.75 -5.81 -17.99
N ASN A 75 -17.16 -6.16 -16.76
CA ASN A 75 -18.53 -5.93 -16.32
C ASN A 75 -18.67 -4.62 -15.55
N ASP A 76 -19.91 -4.24 -15.26
CA ASP A 76 -20.22 -2.98 -14.58
C ASP A 76 -19.56 -2.88 -13.20
N ALA A 77 -19.50 -4.00 -12.46
CA ALA A 77 -18.86 -4.07 -11.15
C ALA A 77 -17.35 -3.76 -11.21
N TYR A 78 -16.70 -3.96 -12.36
CA TYR A 78 -15.28 -3.67 -12.54
C TYR A 78 -15.00 -2.20 -12.90
N ARG A 79 -16.01 -1.44 -13.34
CA ARG A 79 -15.82 -0.05 -13.81
C ARG A 79 -15.07 0.88 -12.86
N PRO A 80 -15.33 0.86 -11.53
CA PRO A 80 -14.60 1.74 -10.60
C PRO A 80 -13.08 1.54 -10.66
N THR A 81 -12.63 0.30 -10.90
CA THR A 81 -11.21 -0.05 -11.03
C THR A 81 -10.54 0.58 -12.24
N LEU A 82 -11.28 0.80 -13.33
CA LEU A 82 -10.74 1.38 -14.56
C LEU A 82 -10.41 2.86 -14.39
N GLY A 83 -11.15 3.59 -13.55
CA GLY A 83 -10.98 5.03 -13.35
C GLY A 83 -10.94 5.78 -14.69
N GLU A 84 -9.92 6.60 -14.89
CA GLU A 84 -9.70 7.37 -16.12
C GLU A 84 -9.50 6.50 -17.38
N ARG A 85 -9.12 5.22 -17.23
CA ARG A 85 -8.93 4.29 -18.34
C ARG A 85 -10.23 3.83 -18.99
N LEU A 86 -11.38 4.06 -18.34
CA LEU A 86 -12.68 3.57 -18.81
C LEU A 86 -12.95 3.96 -20.27
N GLY A 87 -12.57 5.19 -20.65
CA GLY A 87 -12.59 5.66 -22.03
C GLY A 87 -11.61 4.87 -22.90
N GLY A 88 -12.13 3.95 -23.73
CA GLY A 88 -11.31 3.12 -24.61
C GLY A 88 -10.69 1.88 -23.94
N ALA A 89 -11.16 1.48 -22.75
CA ALA A 89 -10.72 0.23 -22.12
C ALA A 89 -11.19 -1.01 -22.90
N VAL A 90 -12.41 -0.98 -23.43
CA VAL A 90 -13.03 -2.12 -24.11
C VAL A 90 -12.30 -2.41 -25.42
N GLY A 91 -11.92 -3.67 -25.60
CA GLY A 91 -11.18 -4.14 -26.77
C GLY A 91 -9.72 -3.71 -26.80
N ARG A 92 -9.21 -3.01 -25.77
CA ARG A 92 -7.79 -2.66 -25.69
C ARG A 92 -6.95 -3.84 -25.20
N PRO A 93 -5.71 -4.03 -25.69
CA PRO A 93 -4.82 -5.08 -25.17
C PRO A 93 -4.59 -4.92 -23.66
N PHE A 94 -4.77 -6.01 -22.92
CA PHE A 94 -4.68 -6.01 -21.45
C PHE A 94 -3.34 -5.48 -20.92
N ALA A 95 -2.23 -5.85 -21.58
CA ALA A 95 -0.89 -5.40 -21.21
C ALA A 95 -0.67 -3.89 -21.42
N GLU A 96 -1.37 -3.27 -22.37
CA GLU A 96 -1.30 -1.83 -22.58
C GLU A 96 -2.13 -1.07 -21.54
N LEU A 97 -3.33 -1.58 -21.26
CA LEU A 97 -4.27 -0.98 -20.31
C LEU A 97 -3.70 -0.96 -18.88
N TRP A 98 -2.97 -2.01 -18.50
CA TRP A 98 -2.34 -2.20 -17.19
C TRP A 98 -0.83 -2.17 -17.26
N SER A 99 -0.27 -1.30 -18.10
CA SER A 99 1.17 -1.17 -18.32
C SER A 99 1.95 -0.79 -17.05
N ASP A 100 1.31 -0.08 -16.12
CA ASP A 100 1.81 0.32 -14.81
C ASP A 100 2.02 -0.86 -13.85
N ALA A 101 1.15 -1.88 -13.90
CA ALA A 101 1.26 -3.10 -13.09
C ALA A 101 1.71 -4.33 -13.90
N TRP A 102 2.08 -4.14 -15.16
CA TRP A 102 2.40 -5.25 -16.07
C TRP A 102 3.60 -6.10 -15.62
N PRO A 103 4.69 -5.54 -15.06
CA PRO A 103 5.80 -6.35 -14.56
C PRO A 103 5.37 -7.40 -13.54
N GLU A 104 4.46 -7.06 -12.64
CA GLU A 104 3.91 -7.93 -11.61
C GLU A 104 2.85 -8.90 -12.16
N LEU A 105 2.02 -8.45 -13.10
CA LEU A 105 0.92 -9.26 -13.64
C LEU A 105 1.36 -10.24 -14.74
N GLN A 106 2.40 -9.91 -15.52
CA GLN A 106 2.82 -10.70 -16.68
C GLN A 106 3.10 -12.18 -16.34
N PRO A 107 3.83 -12.53 -15.26
CA PRO A 107 4.06 -13.93 -14.91
C PRO A 107 2.76 -14.69 -14.61
N ILE A 108 1.80 -14.02 -13.98
CA ILE A 108 0.49 -14.60 -13.60
C ILE A 108 -0.37 -14.80 -14.85
N VAL A 109 -0.39 -13.81 -15.75
CA VAL A 109 -1.05 -13.93 -17.07
C VAL A 109 -0.45 -15.08 -17.86
N ARG A 110 0.89 -15.19 -17.94
CA ARG A 110 1.56 -16.29 -18.65
C ARG A 110 1.17 -17.66 -18.08
N ARG A 111 1.05 -17.78 -16.76
CA ARG A 111 0.61 -19.00 -16.10
C ARG A 111 -0.83 -19.38 -16.50
N ALA A 112 -1.75 -18.41 -16.47
CA ALA A 112 -3.13 -18.61 -16.92
C ALA A 112 -3.18 -19.02 -18.41
N LEU A 113 -2.41 -18.36 -19.28
CA LEU A 113 -2.32 -18.73 -20.70
C LEU A 113 -1.63 -20.08 -20.93
N GLY A 114 -0.77 -20.51 -20.02
CA GLY A 114 -0.22 -21.88 -19.95
C GLY A 114 -1.25 -22.92 -19.49
N GLY A 115 -2.45 -22.50 -19.10
CA GLY A 115 -3.55 -23.38 -18.72
C GLY A 115 -3.69 -23.65 -17.22
N GLU A 116 -2.95 -22.94 -16.38
CA GLU A 116 -3.01 -23.06 -14.93
C GLU A 116 -3.69 -21.86 -14.29
N GLY A 117 -4.75 -22.09 -13.52
CA GLY A 117 -5.36 -21.04 -12.71
C GLY A 117 -4.50 -20.67 -11.49
N SER A 118 -4.67 -19.46 -10.98
CA SER A 118 -4.04 -19.01 -9.73
C SER A 118 -5.00 -18.20 -8.88
N LEU A 119 -4.76 -18.21 -7.57
CA LEU A 119 -5.42 -17.38 -6.57
C LEU A 119 -4.35 -16.55 -5.87
N HIS A 120 -4.61 -15.25 -5.73
CA HIS A 120 -3.75 -14.30 -5.05
C HIS A 120 -4.57 -13.56 -3.99
N GLU A 121 -4.03 -13.45 -2.77
CA GLU A 121 -4.69 -12.77 -1.66
C GLU A 121 -3.87 -11.55 -1.23
N ASN A 122 -4.53 -10.39 -1.15
CA ASN A 122 -3.94 -9.13 -0.71
C ASN A 122 -2.59 -8.83 -1.41
N MET A 123 -2.49 -9.12 -2.71
CA MET A 123 -1.29 -8.86 -3.49
C MET A 123 -1.13 -7.34 -3.65
N PRO A 124 0.03 -6.76 -3.26
CA PRO A 124 0.29 -5.35 -3.48
C PRO A 124 0.52 -5.09 -4.97
N LEU A 125 -0.13 -4.06 -5.50
CA LEU A 125 0.08 -3.55 -6.85
C LEU A 125 0.20 -2.03 -6.79
N THR A 126 1.13 -1.48 -7.56
CA THR A 126 1.20 -0.04 -7.81
C THR A 126 0.36 0.27 -9.03
N LEU A 127 -0.66 1.11 -8.86
CA LEU A 127 -1.53 1.54 -9.96
C LEU A 127 -1.43 3.05 -10.11
N THR A 128 -1.20 3.52 -11.33
CA THR A 128 -1.30 4.93 -11.67
C THR A 128 -2.77 5.24 -11.93
N ARG A 129 -3.46 5.88 -10.98
CA ARG A 129 -4.86 6.32 -11.12
C ARG A 129 -5.00 7.70 -10.46
N ASN A 130 -5.88 8.54 -11.00
CA ASN A 130 -6.07 9.93 -10.52
C ASN A 130 -4.82 10.83 -10.66
N GLY A 131 -3.92 10.51 -11.61
CA GLY A 131 -2.72 11.31 -11.89
C GLY A 131 -1.50 11.07 -10.98
N TYR A 132 -1.53 10.07 -10.09
CA TYR A 132 -0.39 9.68 -9.25
C TYR A 132 -0.34 8.16 -9.03
N ASP A 133 0.80 7.67 -8.55
CA ASP A 133 0.98 6.25 -8.22
C ASP A 133 0.39 5.93 -6.85
N GLU A 134 -0.52 4.96 -6.83
CA GLU A 134 -1.19 4.47 -5.62
C GLU A 134 -0.72 3.07 -5.27
N ALA A 135 -0.36 2.86 -4.00
CA ALA A 135 -0.19 1.53 -3.44
C ALA A 135 -1.56 0.91 -3.16
N THR A 136 -1.89 -0.18 -3.86
CA THR A 136 -3.18 -0.86 -3.78
C THR A 136 -3.00 -2.34 -3.41
N TRP A 137 -4.04 -2.95 -2.84
CA TRP A 137 -4.05 -4.37 -2.49
C TRP A 137 -5.20 -5.08 -3.16
N TRP A 138 -4.93 -6.22 -3.78
CA TRP A 138 -5.90 -6.95 -4.59
C TRP A 138 -5.97 -8.42 -4.21
N SER A 139 -7.19 -8.95 -4.11
CA SER A 139 -7.43 -10.40 -4.08
C SER A 139 -8.13 -10.80 -5.36
N PHE A 140 -7.57 -11.75 -6.11
CA PHE A 140 -8.06 -12.12 -7.43
C PHE A 140 -7.72 -13.54 -7.83
N SER A 141 -8.50 -14.08 -8.77
CA SER A 141 -8.25 -15.37 -9.40
C SER A 141 -8.15 -15.22 -10.90
N TYR A 142 -7.01 -15.61 -11.49
CA TYR A 142 -6.86 -15.70 -12.94
C TYR A 142 -7.15 -17.14 -13.39
N MET A 143 -8.05 -17.29 -14.35
CA MET A 143 -8.52 -18.59 -14.82
C MET A 143 -8.37 -18.71 -16.34
N PRO A 144 -7.80 -19.82 -16.85
CA PRO A 144 -7.74 -20.09 -18.28
C PRO A 144 -9.14 -20.30 -18.85
N LEU A 145 -9.41 -19.71 -20.01
CA LEU A 145 -10.60 -19.99 -20.80
C LEU A 145 -10.23 -20.95 -21.92
N ARG A 146 -10.77 -22.17 -21.89
CA ARG A 146 -10.46 -23.23 -22.86
C ARG A 146 -11.56 -23.38 -23.90
N ASP A 147 -11.17 -23.65 -25.15
CA ASP A 147 -12.09 -24.04 -26.20
C ASP A 147 -12.41 -25.54 -26.18
N ALA A 148 -13.22 -26.00 -27.13
CA ALA A 148 -13.63 -27.40 -27.24
C ALA A 148 -12.46 -28.37 -27.55
N SER A 149 -11.33 -27.86 -28.05
CA SER A 149 -10.10 -28.66 -28.26
C SER A 149 -9.23 -28.75 -27.00
N GLY A 150 -9.55 -27.96 -25.97
CA GLY A 150 -8.75 -27.82 -24.75
C GLY A 150 -7.67 -26.74 -24.84
N ALA A 151 -7.49 -26.10 -25.99
CA ALA A 151 -6.59 -24.97 -26.17
C ALA A 151 -7.09 -23.74 -25.40
N VAL A 152 -6.17 -22.94 -24.86
CA VAL A 152 -6.51 -21.73 -24.12
C VAL A 152 -6.80 -20.60 -25.11
N ALA A 153 -8.04 -20.14 -25.16
CA ALA A 153 -8.52 -19.06 -26.02
C ALA A 153 -8.39 -17.66 -25.36
N GLY A 154 -8.12 -17.62 -24.06
CA GLY A 154 -7.96 -16.39 -23.29
C GLY A 154 -7.95 -16.68 -21.79
N MET A 155 -8.19 -15.66 -20.98
CA MET A 155 -8.33 -15.81 -19.54
C MET A 155 -9.38 -14.83 -19.00
N TYR A 156 -10.03 -15.20 -17.91
CA TYR A 156 -10.91 -14.30 -17.18
C TYR A 156 -10.47 -14.21 -15.72
N CYS A 157 -10.89 -13.12 -15.09
CA CYS A 157 -10.54 -12.81 -13.72
C CYS A 157 -11.78 -12.40 -12.94
N ILE A 158 -11.82 -12.82 -11.69
CA ILE A 158 -12.63 -12.18 -10.65
C ILE A 158 -11.69 -11.51 -9.66
N THR A 159 -12.02 -10.28 -9.27
CA THR A 159 -11.13 -9.49 -8.41
C THR A 159 -11.91 -8.69 -7.37
N THR A 160 -11.22 -8.30 -6.31
CA THR A 160 -11.72 -7.37 -5.31
C THR A 160 -10.54 -6.54 -4.79
N GLU A 161 -10.70 -5.22 -4.84
CA GLU A 161 -9.78 -4.31 -4.17
C GLU A 161 -9.94 -4.42 -2.66
N LYS A 162 -8.82 -4.53 -1.94
CA LYS A 162 -8.71 -4.64 -0.48
C LYS A 162 -7.94 -3.47 0.13
N THR A 163 -7.62 -2.44 -0.64
CA THR A 163 -6.81 -1.30 -0.21
C THR A 163 -7.33 -0.66 1.07
N GLU A 164 -8.61 -0.25 1.12
CA GLU A 164 -9.21 0.35 2.32
C GLU A 164 -9.16 -0.60 3.53
N HIS A 165 -9.50 -1.87 3.32
CA HIS A 165 -9.46 -2.89 4.37
C HIS A 165 -8.03 -3.07 4.92
N MET A 166 -7.02 -3.11 4.07
CA MET A 166 -5.61 -3.24 4.46
C MET A 166 -5.10 -2.01 5.20
N LEU A 167 -5.48 -0.81 4.77
CA LEU A 167 -5.13 0.44 5.44
C LEU A 167 -5.78 0.52 6.83
N LEU A 168 -7.07 0.18 6.94
CA LEU A 168 -7.78 0.14 8.22
C LEU A 168 -7.19 -0.92 9.16
N ALA A 169 -6.93 -2.13 8.65
CA ALA A 169 -6.31 -3.20 9.44
C ALA A 169 -4.93 -2.77 9.98
N ARG A 170 -4.13 -2.07 9.17
CA ARG A 170 -2.85 -1.51 9.59
C ARG A 170 -3.03 -0.45 10.68
N GLN A 171 -3.99 0.47 10.53
CA GLN A 171 -4.27 1.49 11.54
C GLN A 171 -4.72 0.87 12.86
N VAL A 172 -5.63 -0.11 12.81
CA VAL A 172 -6.09 -0.84 14.00
C VAL A 172 -4.93 -1.55 14.68
N ALA A 173 -4.05 -2.21 13.92
CA ALA A 173 -2.88 -2.89 14.49
C ALA A 173 -1.93 -1.93 15.20
N VAL A 174 -1.72 -0.72 14.65
CA VAL A 174 -0.90 0.32 15.29
C VAL A 174 -1.53 0.80 16.61
N GLU A 175 -2.83 1.09 16.60
CA GLU A 175 -3.53 1.54 17.82
C GLU A 175 -3.60 0.44 18.89
N GLN A 176 -3.80 -0.82 18.50
CA GLN A 176 -3.76 -1.96 19.43
C GLN A 176 -2.39 -2.10 20.10
N LYS A 177 -1.29 -1.99 19.34
CA LYS A 177 0.07 -1.99 19.91
C LYS A 177 0.28 -0.86 20.90
N ARG A 178 -0.21 0.34 20.57
CA ARG A 178 -0.12 1.52 21.44
C ARG A 178 -0.94 1.35 22.73
N GLN A 179 -2.14 0.78 22.64
CA GLN A 179 -2.99 0.49 23.79
C GLN A 179 -2.38 -0.58 24.70
N ALA A 180 -1.85 -1.66 24.11
CA ALA A 180 -1.16 -2.71 24.86
C ALA A 180 0.02 -2.14 25.65
N LEU A 181 0.85 -1.29 25.03
CA LEU A 181 1.96 -0.61 25.71
C LEU A 181 1.47 0.26 26.87
N ARG A 182 0.38 1.02 26.70
CA ARG A 182 -0.18 1.87 27.77
C ARG A 182 -0.64 1.05 28.97
N ILE A 183 -1.29 -0.08 28.74
CA ILE A 183 -1.75 -0.98 29.81
C ILE A 183 -0.53 -1.58 30.52
N GLU A 184 0.43 -2.11 29.75
CA GLU A 184 1.65 -2.69 30.30
C GLU A 184 2.44 -1.69 31.15
N LEU A 185 2.58 -0.44 30.68
CA LEU A 185 3.18 0.63 31.48
C LEU A 185 2.33 0.93 32.73
N GLY A 186 1.01 1.08 32.60
CA GLY A 186 0.13 1.38 33.73
C GLY A 186 0.18 0.34 34.85
N ASP A 187 0.27 -0.94 34.49
CA ASP A 187 0.40 -2.03 35.46
C ASP A 187 1.82 -2.09 36.04
N ALA A 188 2.86 -1.99 35.21
CA ALA A 188 4.25 -2.09 35.69
C ALA A 188 4.65 -0.92 36.61
N LEU A 189 4.12 0.28 36.37
CA LEU A 189 4.37 1.44 37.23
C LEU A 189 3.60 1.37 38.56
N ARG A 190 2.52 0.57 38.65
CA ARG A 190 1.74 0.43 39.89
C ARG A 190 2.55 -0.24 41.01
N ASP A 191 3.44 -1.15 40.64
CA ASP A 191 4.28 -1.90 41.58
C ASP A 191 5.57 -1.16 41.95
N ALA A 192 5.87 -0.04 41.27
CA ALA A 192 7.06 0.76 41.55
C ALA A 192 6.89 1.59 42.83
N SER A 193 7.81 1.42 43.77
CA SER A 193 7.78 2.11 45.08
C SER A 193 8.70 3.34 45.15
N THR A 194 9.56 3.57 44.14
CA THR A 194 10.45 4.73 44.07
C THR A 194 10.49 5.33 42.66
N PRO A 195 10.82 6.63 42.51
CA PRO A 195 10.98 7.26 41.20
C PRO A 195 12.00 6.57 40.30
N GLU A 196 13.10 6.08 40.85
CA GLU A 196 14.17 5.40 40.11
C GLU A 196 13.70 4.05 39.56
N ALA A 197 12.99 3.27 40.39
CA ALA A 197 12.38 2.02 39.95
C ALA A 197 11.34 2.25 38.84
N LEU A 198 10.56 3.33 38.97
CA LEU A 198 9.55 3.74 37.99
C LEU A 198 10.21 4.08 36.63
N MET A 199 11.29 4.87 36.64
CA MET A 199 12.03 5.23 35.44
C MET A 199 12.69 4.02 34.78
N MET A 200 13.27 3.10 35.56
CA MET A 200 13.91 1.90 35.03
C MET A 200 12.92 0.95 34.36
N ILE A 201 11.76 0.72 35.00
CA ILE A 201 10.67 -0.09 34.43
C ILE A 201 10.16 0.55 33.13
N ALA A 202 9.94 1.87 33.12
CA ALA A 202 9.51 2.57 31.91
C ALA A 202 10.56 2.48 30.79
N ALA A 203 11.84 2.66 31.12
CA ALA A 203 12.95 2.56 30.18
C ALA A 203 13.04 1.15 29.55
N GLU A 204 12.93 0.10 30.37
CA GLU A 204 12.90 -1.27 29.88
C GLU A 204 11.73 -1.54 28.93
N LYS A 205 10.50 -1.18 29.33
CA LYS A 205 9.31 -1.42 28.52
C LYS A 205 9.37 -0.67 27.19
N LEU A 206 9.76 0.60 27.23
CA LEU A 206 9.91 1.41 26.03
C LEU A 206 11.01 0.86 25.12
N GLY A 207 12.14 0.47 25.71
CA GLY A 207 13.27 -0.09 24.97
C GLY A 207 12.94 -1.38 24.24
N ARG A 208 12.23 -2.30 24.91
CA ARG A 208 11.71 -3.53 24.29
C ARG A 208 10.66 -3.27 23.23
N HIS A 209 9.77 -2.31 23.44
CA HIS A 209 8.70 -1.97 22.49
C HIS A 209 9.22 -1.32 21.21
N LEU A 210 10.20 -0.43 21.33
CA LEU A 210 10.81 0.25 20.19
C LEU A 210 11.93 -0.57 19.53
N HIS A 211 12.32 -1.70 20.13
CA HIS A 211 13.44 -2.53 19.68
C HIS A 211 14.76 -1.74 19.55
N VAL A 212 15.03 -0.85 20.52
CA VAL A 212 16.24 -0.02 20.54
C VAL A 212 17.34 -0.63 21.42
N GLY A 213 18.59 -0.21 21.20
CA GLY A 213 19.76 -0.69 21.94
C GLY A 213 19.81 -0.25 23.41
N GLY A 214 19.11 0.83 23.77
CA GLY A 214 18.99 1.26 25.15
C GLY A 214 18.08 2.47 25.32
N VAL A 215 17.63 2.69 26.55
CA VAL A 215 16.81 3.84 26.96
C VAL A 215 17.34 4.32 28.30
N GLY A 216 17.67 5.61 28.40
CA GLY A 216 18.18 6.22 29.62
C GLY A 216 17.37 7.46 30.00
N TYR A 217 17.41 7.79 31.29
CA TYR A 217 16.95 9.08 31.78
C TYR A 217 18.17 9.94 32.12
N ALA A 218 18.19 11.17 31.60
CA ALA A 218 19.27 12.10 31.78
C ALA A 218 18.80 13.37 32.49
N GLU A 219 19.52 13.81 33.50
CA GLU A 219 19.29 15.08 34.18
C GLU A 219 20.29 16.12 33.70
N VAL A 220 19.77 17.27 33.26
CA VAL A 220 20.61 18.43 32.95
C VAL A 220 21.05 19.07 34.27
N ASP A 221 22.32 19.45 34.37
CA ASP A 221 22.82 20.19 35.53
C ASP A 221 22.18 21.59 35.68
N ALA A 222 22.42 22.24 36.82
CA ALA A 222 21.84 23.54 37.12
C ALA A 222 22.33 24.68 36.19
N LEU A 223 23.46 24.51 35.50
CA LEU A 223 24.05 25.49 34.59
C LEU A 223 23.63 25.26 33.14
N GLY A 224 23.04 24.09 32.83
CA GLY A 224 22.69 23.70 31.47
C GLY A 224 23.88 23.29 30.62
N GLU A 225 24.99 22.87 31.23
CA GLU A 225 26.25 22.58 30.53
C GLU A 225 26.46 21.08 30.28
N SER A 226 26.04 20.24 31.21
CA SER A 226 26.16 18.78 31.12
C SER A 226 24.84 18.07 31.39
N VAL A 227 24.74 16.83 30.89
CA VAL A 227 23.70 15.87 31.24
C VAL A 227 24.29 14.67 31.94
N LYS A 228 23.61 14.21 32.99
CA LYS A 228 23.98 13.02 33.74
C LYS A 228 22.93 11.94 33.55
N ILE A 229 23.36 10.83 32.96
CA ILE A 229 22.58 9.60 32.85
C ILE A 229 22.90 8.77 34.10
N HIS A 230 21.96 8.72 35.06
CA HIS A 230 22.18 7.98 36.30
C HIS A 230 22.01 6.48 36.11
N GLN A 231 21.06 6.08 35.26
CA GLN A 231 20.77 4.69 34.92
C GLN A 231 20.19 4.59 33.50
N ASP A 232 20.42 3.45 32.86
CA ASP A 232 19.80 3.08 31.60
C ASP A 232 19.37 1.61 31.58
N TRP A 233 18.35 1.34 30.78
CA TRP A 233 18.07 0.00 30.31
C TRP A 233 18.85 -0.22 29.01
N ILE A 234 19.48 -1.38 28.87
CA ILE A 234 20.23 -1.77 27.68
C ILE A 234 19.74 -3.11 27.15
N ALA A 235 19.66 -3.22 25.82
CA ALA A 235 19.46 -4.51 25.17
C ALA A 235 20.73 -5.36 25.27
N GLU A 236 20.60 -6.68 25.20
CA GLU A 236 21.73 -7.60 25.22
C GLU A 236 22.72 -7.25 24.09
N GLY A 237 24.01 -7.13 24.44
CA GLY A 237 25.07 -6.76 23.50
C GLY A 237 25.21 -5.26 23.20
N SER A 238 24.35 -4.40 23.78
CA SER A 238 24.47 -2.94 23.64
C SER A 238 25.29 -2.32 24.78
N PRO A 239 26.09 -1.26 24.52
CA PRO A 239 26.83 -0.58 25.57
C PRO A 239 25.91 0.31 26.42
N SER A 240 26.20 0.38 27.72
CA SER A 240 25.59 1.37 28.63
C SER A 240 26.19 2.75 28.40
N ARG A 241 25.39 3.76 28.68
CA ARG A 241 25.68 5.20 28.54
C ARG A 241 25.60 5.93 29.88
N VAL A 242 25.50 5.19 30.99
CA VAL A 242 25.57 5.79 32.34
C VAL A 242 26.86 6.59 32.49
N GLY A 243 26.72 7.85 32.88
CA GLY A 243 27.83 8.79 32.91
C GLY A 243 27.39 10.24 32.76
N THR A 244 28.37 11.11 32.56
CA THR A 244 28.17 12.54 32.31
C THR A 244 28.63 12.88 30.90
N LEU A 245 27.77 13.56 30.15
CA LEU A 245 28.01 14.00 28.78
C LEU A 245 27.90 15.52 28.74
N TRP A 246 28.80 16.19 28.00
CA TRP A 246 28.76 17.65 27.86
C TRP A 246 27.89 18.03 26.67
N LEU A 247 26.96 18.96 26.86
CA LEU A 247 26.01 19.33 25.82
C LEU A 247 26.68 19.98 24.61
N ASP A 248 27.78 20.70 24.82
CA ASP A 248 28.57 21.31 23.75
C ASP A 248 29.15 20.28 22.76
N ASP A 249 29.37 19.04 23.20
CA ASP A 249 29.86 17.96 22.34
C ASP A 249 28.81 17.54 21.28
N PHE A 250 27.52 17.82 21.51
CA PHE A 250 26.44 17.47 20.58
C PHE A 250 26.07 18.60 19.62
N GLY A 251 26.78 19.72 19.68
CA GLY A 251 26.62 20.85 18.77
C GLY A 251 25.39 21.72 19.05
N PRO A 252 25.47 23.02 18.70
CA PRO A 252 24.49 24.02 19.14
C PRO A 252 23.10 23.84 18.53
N ALA A 253 23.00 23.23 17.34
CA ALA A 253 21.72 23.03 16.66
C ALA A 253 20.83 22.05 17.44
N MET A 254 21.35 20.88 17.82
CA MET A 254 20.61 19.87 18.58
C MET A 254 20.23 20.39 19.97
N ILE A 255 21.18 21.03 20.67
CA ILE A 255 20.93 21.56 22.01
C ILE A 255 19.87 22.66 22.00
N LYS A 256 19.83 23.49 20.95
CA LYS A 256 18.78 24.49 20.78
C LYS A 256 17.40 23.85 20.70
N GLU A 257 17.24 22.79 19.90
CA GLU A 257 15.95 22.07 19.78
C GLU A 257 15.48 21.52 21.14
N LEU A 258 16.38 20.85 21.87
CA LEU A 258 16.08 20.29 23.18
C LEU A 258 15.72 21.36 24.22
N ARG A 259 16.45 22.50 24.24
CA ARG A 259 16.16 23.63 25.13
C ARG A 259 14.82 24.30 24.83
N GLU A 260 14.40 24.30 23.56
CA GLU A 260 13.10 24.81 23.15
C GLU A 260 11.97 23.76 23.33
N GLY A 261 12.26 22.63 23.99
CA GLY A 261 11.28 21.60 24.32
C GLY A 261 10.86 20.73 23.13
N ARG A 262 11.59 20.78 22.02
CA ARG A 262 11.30 19.96 20.84
C ARG A 262 11.98 18.61 20.94
N THR A 263 11.21 17.55 20.67
CA THR A 263 11.75 16.20 20.54
C THR A 263 12.72 16.14 19.36
N VAL A 264 13.92 15.66 19.60
CA VAL A 264 14.91 15.40 18.55
C VAL A 264 14.79 13.94 18.13
N VAL A 265 14.63 13.70 16.83
CA VAL A 265 14.58 12.35 16.24
C VAL A 265 15.63 12.29 15.14
N VAL A 266 16.66 11.47 15.34
CA VAL A 266 17.73 11.25 14.37
C VAL A 266 17.67 9.80 13.91
N ASN A 267 17.30 9.59 12.65
CA ASN A 267 17.17 8.24 12.08
C ASN A 267 18.53 7.66 11.64
N ASP A 268 19.48 8.52 11.29
CA ASP A 268 20.85 8.15 10.91
C ASP A 268 21.81 9.31 11.19
N THR A 269 22.67 9.13 12.19
CA THR A 269 23.64 10.15 12.64
C THR A 269 24.66 10.53 11.56
N ALA A 270 24.87 9.68 10.54
CA ALA A 270 25.80 9.96 9.44
C ALA A 270 25.22 10.90 8.38
N THR A 271 23.89 11.01 8.29
CA THR A 271 23.21 11.77 7.22
C THR A 271 22.31 12.90 7.72
N ASP A 272 21.99 12.92 9.02
CA ASP A 272 21.13 13.94 9.60
C ASP A 272 21.80 15.31 9.73
N LEU A 273 21.06 16.37 9.40
CA LEU A 273 21.55 17.75 9.46
C LEU A 273 21.83 18.21 10.90
N LEU A 274 21.13 17.65 11.90
CA LEU A 274 21.34 17.97 13.31
C LEU A 274 22.66 17.39 13.83
N THR A 275 23.17 16.33 13.22
CA THR A 275 24.41 15.65 13.61
C THR A 275 25.58 15.92 12.65
N ALA A 276 25.36 16.66 11.57
CA ALA A 276 26.38 16.98 10.56
C ALA A 276 27.57 17.81 11.06
N GLY A 277 27.50 18.40 12.26
CA GLY A 277 28.61 19.12 12.88
C GLY A 277 29.70 18.18 13.40
N ALA A 278 30.98 18.56 13.23
CA ALA A 278 32.14 17.72 13.60
C ALA A 278 32.15 17.28 15.08
N ALA A 279 31.62 18.11 16.00
CA ALA A 279 31.47 17.76 17.40
C ALA A 279 30.42 16.65 17.60
N CYS A 280 29.21 16.86 17.07
CA CYS A 280 28.08 15.94 17.23
C CYS A 280 28.35 14.57 16.57
N GLY A 281 28.94 14.56 15.38
CA GLY A 281 29.35 13.33 14.70
C GLY A 281 30.34 12.51 15.53
N ALA A 282 31.37 13.14 16.09
CA ALA A 282 32.36 12.47 16.94
C ALA A 282 31.75 11.95 18.27
N ALA A 283 30.81 12.69 18.86
CA ALA A 283 30.07 12.26 20.06
C ALA A 283 29.18 11.03 19.77
N CYS A 284 28.46 11.02 18.65
CA CYS A 284 27.65 9.87 18.24
C CYS A 284 28.51 8.64 17.91
N GLU A 285 29.66 8.83 17.24
CA GLU A 285 30.60 7.75 16.93
C GLU A 285 31.21 7.14 18.20
N SER A 286 31.67 7.97 19.14
CA SER A 286 32.29 7.50 20.40
C SER A 286 31.30 6.76 21.31
N THR A 287 30.01 7.04 21.20
CA THR A 287 28.93 6.35 21.93
C THR A 287 28.30 5.19 21.14
N HIS A 288 28.82 4.91 19.93
CA HIS A 288 28.30 3.91 18.99
C HIS A 288 26.79 4.07 18.68
N VAL A 289 26.29 5.30 18.71
CA VAL A 289 24.90 5.63 18.42
C VAL A 289 24.75 5.96 16.95
N LYS A 290 23.93 5.16 16.25
CA LYS A 290 23.59 5.36 14.84
C LYS A 290 22.25 6.08 14.62
N ALA A 291 21.37 6.02 15.61
CA ALA A 291 20.06 6.65 15.61
C ALA A 291 19.62 6.85 17.05
N PHE A 292 18.88 7.93 17.34
CA PHE A 292 18.37 8.21 18.68
C PHE A 292 17.12 9.09 18.67
N ILE A 293 16.41 9.07 19.80
CA ILE A 293 15.27 9.93 20.09
C ILE A 293 15.50 10.53 21.47
N ASP A 294 15.57 11.86 21.53
CA ASP A 294 15.68 12.60 22.79
C ASP A 294 14.39 13.38 23.04
N PHE A 295 13.74 13.06 24.16
CA PHE A 295 12.49 13.69 24.58
C PHE A 295 12.74 14.61 25.77
N PRO A 296 12.73 15.95 25.60
CA PRO A 296 12.99 16.87 26.70
C PRO A 296 11.82 16.89 27.70
N LEU A 297 12.14 16.77 28.99
CA LEU A 297 11.18 16.91 30.08
C LEU A 297 11.46 18.21 30.83
N ILE A 298 10.67 19.25 30.56
CA ILE A 298 10.84 20.57 31.18
C ILE A 298 9.97 20.65 32.44
N ARG A 299 10.60 20.96 33.58
CA ARG A 299 9.90 21.20 34.85
C ARG A 299 9.80 22.70 35.09
N ASN A 300 8.58 23.19 35.35
CA ASN A 300 8.26 24.62 35.55
C ASN A 300 8.61 25.48 34.32
N GLY A 301 7.88 25.26 33.22
CA GLY A 301 8.06 25.98 31.95
C GLY A 301 8.09 27.50 32.08
#